data_AF-A0A8J8F9A2-F1
#
_entry.id   AF-A0A8J8F9A2-F1
#
_cell.length_a   1.000
_cell.length_b   1.000
_cell.length_c   1.000
_cell.angle_alpha   90.00
_cell.angle_beta   90.00
_cell.angle_gamma   90.00
#
_symmetry.space_group_name_H-M   'P 1'
#
loop_
_entity.id
_entity.type
_entity.pdbx_description
1 polymer ?
#
loop_
_entity_poly.entity_id
_entity_poly.type
_entity_poly.pdbx_seq_one_letter_code
_entity_poly.pdbx_strand_id
1 'polypeptide(L)' 'MRRYRYKVEFLPIEEEEGEKRIDKAEIEEILNSYAAKGWRLRQIALCGNLGLIYVFERENLNG' A
#
# COMPACT_ATOMS: atom_id res chain seq x y z
N MET A 1 4.13 -20.05 16.75
CA MET A 1 4.22 -19.40 15.42
C MET A 1 3.44 -18.10 15.46
N ARG A 2 4.07 -16.97 15.14
CA ARG A 2 3.37 -15.68 15.01
C ARG A 2 2.44 -15.75 13.81
N ARG A 3 1.17 -15.38 13.99
CA ARG A 3 0.19 -15.34 12.89
C ARG A 3 0.13 -13.90 12.38
N TYR A 4 0.33 -13.71 11.09
CA TYR A 4 0.22 -12.39 10.46
C TYR A 4 -1.07 -12.31 9.64
N ARG A 5 -1.65 -11.10 9.56
CA ARG A 5 -2.62 -10.73 8.53
C ARG A 5 -1.90 -9.89 7.50
N TYR A 6 -2.35 -10.00 6.25
CA TYR A 6 -1.85 -9.20 5.15
C TYR A 6 -2.99 -8.38 4.54
N LYS A 7 -2.66 -7.18 4.08
CA LYS A 7 -3.53 -6.30 3.33
C LYS A 7 -2.76 -5.79 2.12
N VAL A 8 -3.42 -5.74 0.97
CA VAL A 8 -2.82 -5.32 -0.30
C VAL A 8 -3.62 -4.14 -0.82
N GLU A 9 -2.92 -3.08 -1.22
CA GLU A 9 -3.47 -1.94 -1.95
C GLU A 9 -2.84 -1.89 -3.33
N PHE A 10 -3.66 -1.56 -4.32
CA PHE A 10 -3.21 -1.26 -5.67
C PHE A 10 -3.50 0.21 -5.96
N LEU A 11 -2.45 0.95 -6.29
CA LEU A 11 -2.48 2.36 -6.58
C LEU A 11 -2.18 2.55 -8.06
N PRO A 12 -3.18 2.91 -8.87
CA PRO A 12 -2.99 3.06 -10.31
C PRO A 12 -2.00 4.20 -10.61
N ILE A 13 -1.22 4.02 -11.67
CA ILE A 13 -0.52 5.12 -12.32
C ILE A 13 -1.47 5.65 -13.38
N GLU A 14 -1.88 6.89 -13.23
CA GLU A 14 -2.70 7.58 -14.22
C GLU A 14 -1.81 8.19 -15.30
N GLU A 15 -2.34 8.31 -16.52
CA GLU A 15 -1.65 8.96 -17.63
C GLU A 15 -2.54 10.10 -18.14
N GLU A 16 -2.13 11.33 -17.87
CA GLU A 16 -2.76 12.54 -18.41
C GLU A 16 -1.77 13.23 -19.34
N GLU A 17 -2.18 13.49 -20.58
CA GLU A 17 -1.36 14.19 -21.58
C GLU A 17 0.04 13.56 -21.84
N GLY A 18 0.17 12.24 -21.62
CA GLY A 18 1.44 11.51 -21.78
C GLY A 18 2.38 11.58 -20.57
N GLU A 19 1.97 12.26 -19.50
CA GLU A 19 2.67 12.26 -18.22
C GLU A 19 2.07 11.21 -17.28
N LYS A 20 2.93 10.32 -16.77
CA LYS A 20 2.54 9.39 -15.71
C LYS A 20 2.44 10.13 -14.39
N ARG A 21 1.27 10.08 -13.77
CA ARG A 21 0.97 10.66 -12.48
C ARG A 21 0.59 9.61 -11.46
N ILE A 22 0.98 9.88 -10.23
CA ILE A 22 0.61 9.12 -9.05
C ILE A 22 0.11 10.15 -8.05
N ASP A 23 -1.06 9.92 -7.48
CA ASP A 23 -1.59 10.78 -6.44
C ASP A 23 -0.81 10.54 -5.13
N LYS A 24 0.11 11.46 -4.83
CA LYS A 24 0.92 11.38 -3.61
C LYS A 24 0.10 11.60 -2.35
N ALA A 25 -0.98 12.39 -2.42
CA ALA A 25 -1.82 12.69 -1.27
C ALA A 25 -2.65 11.45 -0.89
N GLU A 26 -3.20 10.75 -1.87
CA GLU A 26 -3.89 9.47 -1.66
C GLU A 26 -2.95 8.43 -1.03
N ILE A 27 -1.72 8.31 -1.55
CA ILE A 27 -0.71 7.41 -0.98
C ILE A 27 -0.43 7.73 0.48
N GLU A 28 -0.21 9.00 0.79
CA GLU A 28 0.08 9.44 2.16
C GLU A 28 -1.10 9.15 3.10
N GLU A 29 -2.34 9.38 2.66
CA GLU A 29 -3.53 9.06 3.43
C GLU A 29 -3.64 7.56 3.74
N ILE A 30 -3.42 6.70 2.74
CA ILE A 30 -3.45 5.24 2.90
C ILE A 30 -2.37 4.78 3.89
N LEU A 31 -1.14 5.25 3.72
CA LEU A 31 -0.02 4.89 4.59
C LEU A 31 -0.29 5.29 6.04
N ASN A 32 -0.77 6.51 6.27
CA ASN A 32 -1.09 7.02 7.60
C ASN A 32 -2.28 6.28 8.23
N SER A 33 -3.35 6.03 7.45
CA SER A 33 -4.52 5.28 7.90
C SER A 33 -4.16 3.87 8.35
N TYR A 34 -3.25 3.21 7.64
CA TYR A 34 -2.79 1.86 7.95
C TYR A 34 -1.81 1.80 9.11
N ALA A 35 -0.88 2.76 9.20
CA ALA A 35 -0.04 2.92 10.38
C ALA A 35 -0.87 3.12 11.65
N ALA A 36 -1.89 4.00 11.62
CA ALA A 36 -2.80 4.23 12.74
C ALA A 36 -3.59 2.98 13.17
N LYS A 37 -3.85 2.05 12.24
CA LYS A 37 -4.53 0.76 12.49
C LYS A 37 -3.57 -0.37 12.86
N GLY A 38 -2.28 -0.05 13.07
CA GLY A 38 -1.23 -0.99 13.47
C GLY A 38 -0.69 -1.86 12.35
N TRP A 39 -0.97 -1.53 11.09
CA TRP A 39 -0.37 -2.20 9.95
C TRP A 39 1.02 -1.63 9.65
N ARG A 40 1.93 -2.50 9.23
CA ARG A 40 3.30 -2.15 8.84
C ARG A 40 3.46 -2.40 7.34
N LEU A 41 3.99 -1.41 6.63
CA LEU A 41 4.36 -1.59 5.23
C LEU A 41 5.52 -2.59 5.13
N ARG A 42 5.40 -3.58 4.26
CA ARG A 42 6.40 -4.64 4.08
C ARG A 42 7.05 -4.66 2.72
N GLN A 43 6.26 -4.39 1.69
CA GLN A 43 6.75 -4.42 0.33
C GLN A 43 5.98 -3.41 -0.50
N ILE A 44 6.70 -2.78 -1.42
CA ILE A 44 6.15 -2.04 -2.55
C ILE A 44 6.65 -2.74 -3.81
N ALA A 45 5.78 -3.00 -4.77
CA ALA A 45 6.13 -3.57 -6.06
C ALA A 45 5.50 -2.77 -7.20
N LEU A 46 6.23 -2.62 -8.30
CA LEU A 46 5.73 -2.01 -9.52
C LEU A 46 4.95 -3.05 -10.34
N CYS A 47 3.70 -2.75 -10.70
CA CYS A 47 2.89 -3.56 -11.61
C CYS A 47 3.01 -3.01 -13.04
N GLY A 48 4.19 -3.14 -13.63
CA GLY A 48 4.49 -2.58 -14.96
C GLY A 48 4.21 -1.08 -15.01
N ASN A 49 3.44 -0.65 -16.02
CA ASN A 49 2.99 0.75 -16.14
C ASN A 49 1.59 1.00 -15.56
N LEU A 50 0.98 0.00 -14.91
CA LEU A 50 -0.40 0.07 -14.45
C LEU A 50 -0.52 0.72 -13.07
N GLY A 51 0.47 0.52 -12.19
CA GLY A 51 0.39 0.99 -10.82
C GLY A 51 1.43 0.42 -9.87
N LEU A 52 1.27 0.76 -8.60
CA LEU A 52 2.06 0.27 -7.48
C LEU A 52 1.22 -0.64 -6.59
N ILE A 53 1.83 -1.74 -6.13
CA ILE A 53 1.24 -2.68 -5.18
C ILE A 53 1.91 -2.47 -3.83
N TYR A 54 1.12 -2.13 -2.81
CA TYR A 54 1.59 -1.98 -1.44
C TYR A 54 1.08 -3.15 -0.60
N VAL A 55 2.02 -3.87 0.02
CA VAL A 55 1.71 -5.00 0.91
C VAL A 55 1.98 -4.58 2.34
N PHE A 56 0.93 -4.66 3.16
CA PHE A 56 0.97 -4.37 4.58
C PHE A 56 0.81 -5.66 5.37
N GLU A 57 1.50 -5.76 6.50
CA GLU A 57 1.30 -6.84 7.46
C GLU A 57 0.89 -6.29 8.83
N ARG A 58 0.12 -7.08 9.56
CA ARG A 58 -0.18 -6.84 10.97
C ARG A 58 -0.10 -8.14 11.73
N GLU A 59 0.64 -8.14 12.82
CA GLU A 59 0.68 -9.29 13.72
C GLU A 59 -0.69 -9.48 14.38
N ASN A 60 -1.22 -10.70 14.35
CA ASN A 60 -2.36 -11.05 15.18
C ASN A 60 -1.86 -11.10 16.63
N LEU A 61 -2.17 -10.05 17.39
CA LEU A 61 -2.12 -10.11 18.84
C LEU A 61 -3.31 -10.98 19.30
N ASN A 62 -3.14 -12.30 19.24
CA ASN A 62 -3.91 -13.18 20.10
C ASN A 62 -3.08 -13.33 21.39
N GLY A 63 -3.53 -12.63 22.42
CA GLY A 63 -3.05 -12.62 23.79
C GLY A 63 -3.98 -11.72 24.57
#